data_AF-A0A9D0YTT7-F1
#
_entry.id   AF-A0A9D0YTT7-F1
#
_cell.length_a   1.000
_cell.length_b   1.000
_cell.length_c   1.000
_cell.angle_alpha   90.00
_cell.angle_beta   90.00
_cell.angle_gamma   90.00
#
_symmetry.space_group_name_H-M   'P 1'
#
loop_
_entity.id
_entity.type
_entity.pdbx_description
1 polymer ?
#
loop_
_entity_poly.entity_id
_entity_poly.type
_entity_poly.pdbx_seq_one_letter_code
_entity_poly.pdbx_strand_id
1 'polypeptide(L)' 'MNYYIADLHLGHANAIRFDNRPFADVDEMNESLIRSWNSMVTKQDTVYVLGDFI' A
#
# COMPACT_ATOMS: atom_id res chain seq x y z
N MET A 1 4.77 -17.09 -5.62
CA MET A 1 6.04 -16.34 -5.53
C MET A 1 6.08 -15.60 -4.19
N ASN A 2 7.26 -15.21 -3.72
CA ASN A 2 7.38 -14.40 -2.50
C ASN A 2 7.53 -12.93 -2.89
N TYR A 3 6.65 -12.08 -2.38
CA TYR A 3 6.71 -10.63 -2.51
C TYR A 3 6.96 -9.98 -1.15
N TYR A 4 7.59 -8.81 -1.18
CA TYR A 4 7.96 -8.05 0.01
C TYR A 4 7.54 -6.61 -0.20
N ILE A 5 6.85 -6.05 0.80
CA ILE A 5 6.40 -4.66 0.83
C ILE A 5 6.43 -4.18 2.28
N ALA A 6 6.44 -2.87 2.48
CA ALA A 6 6.40 -2.25 3.80
C ALA A 6 5.70 -0.89 3.70
N ASP A 7 5.32 -0.35 4.85
CA ASP A 7 4.93 1.05 5.03
C ASP A 7 3.78 1.49 4.10
N LEU A 8 2.75 0.64 4.05
CA LEU A 8 1.54 0.90 3.25
C LEU A 8 0.77 2.11 3.78
N HIS A 9 0.77 2.32 5.10
CA HIS A 9 0.08 3.43 5.77
C HIS A 9 -1.39 3.54 5.35
N LEU A 10 -2.10 2.41 5.27
CA LEU A 10 -3.48 2.36 4.80
C LEU A 10 -4.39 3.22 5.69
N GLY A 11 -5.06 4.20 5.10
CA GLY A 11 -5.92 5.12 5.86
C GLY A 11 -5.18 6.22 6.63
N HIS A 12 -3.85 6.26 6.62
CA HIS A 12 -3.09 7.29 7.31
C HIS A 12 -2.92 8.55 6.44
N ALA A 13 -3.92 9.42 6.44
CA ALA A 13 -3.94 10.63 5.60
C ALA A 13 -2.71 11.54 5.77
N ASN A 14 -2.15 11.64 6.98
CA ASN A 14 -0.98 12.48 7.21
C ASN A 14 0.31 11.93 6.56
N ALA A 15 0.40 10.61 6.29
CA ALA A 15 1.54 10.01 5.62
C ALA A 15 1.76 10.58 4.21
N ILE A 16 0.69 11.01 3.54
CA ILE A 16 0.78 11.68 2.23
C ILE A 16 1.67 12.92 2.32
N ARG A 17 1.45 13.74 3.34
CA ARG A 17 2.25 14.95 3.56
C ARG A 17 3.63 14.63 4.11
N PHE A 18 3.74 13.73 5.08
CA PHE A 18 5.01 13.44 5.75
C PHE A 18 6.02 12.75 4.82
N ASP A 19 5.55 11.82 3.98
CA ASP A 19 6.41 11.04 3.08
C ASP A 19 6.43 11.61 1.65
N ASN A 20 5.75 12.74 1.39
CA ASN A 20 5.55 13.31 0.06
C ASN A 20 4.95 12.31 -0.95
N ARG A 21 3.94 11.55 -0.53
CA ARG A 21 3.28 10.58 -1.40
C ARG A 21 2.50 11.30 -2.50
N PRO A 22 2.47 10.78 -3.74
CA PRO A 22 1.90 11.47 -4.89
C PRO A 22 0.38 11.26 -4.98
N PHE A 23 -0.35 11.51 -3.90
CA PHE A 23 -1.80 11.34 -3.83
C PHE A 23 -2.46 12.62 -3.32
N ALA A 24 -3.62 12.97 -3.86
CA ALA A 24 -4.40 14.12 -3.44
C ALA A 24 -5.01 13.91 -2.04
N ASP A 25 -5.46 12.68 -1.77
CA ASP A 25 -6.04 12.29 -0.49
C ASP A 25 -5.84 10.79 -0.18
N VAL A 26 -6.30 10.40 1.00
CA VAL A 26 -6.14 9.05 1.53
C VAL A 26 -6.95 8.00 0.76
N ASP A 27 -8.07 8.41 0.16
CA ASP A 27 -8.91 7.51 -0.62
C ASP A 27 -8.23 7.18 -1.94
N GLU A 28 -7.67 8.18 -2.63
CA GLU A 28 -6.87 7.97 -3.84
C GLU A 28 -5.65 7.07 -3.58
N MET A 29 -4.94 7.29 -2.46
CA MET A 29 -3.81 6.45 -2.04
C MET A 29 -4.26 5.00 -1.82
N ASN A 30 -5.30 4.79 -1.01
CA ASN A 30 -5.80 3.46 -0.68
C ASN A 30 -6.26 2.71 -1.94
N GLU A 31 -7.04 3.37 -2.80
CA GLU A 31 -7.49 2.77 -4.05
C GLU A 31 -6.33 2.40 -4.97
N SER A 32 -5.30 3.25 -5.05
CA SER A 32 -4.12 2.98 -5.87
C SER A 32 -3.36 1.75 -5.36
N LEU A 33 -3.16 1.64 -4.04
CA LEU A 33 -2.54 0.47 -3.41
C LEU A 33 -3.36 -0.81 -3.66
N ILE A 34 -4.69 -0.74 -3.52
CA ILE A 34 -5.60 -1.87 -3.80
C ILE A 34 -5.53 -2.29 -5.27
N ARG A 35 -5.54 -1.33 -6.21
CA ARG A 35 -5.42 -1.61 -7.65
C ARG A 35 -4.10 -2.31 -7.97
N SER A 36 -2.98 -1.78 -7.48
CA SER A 36 -1.67 -2.39 -7.69
C SER A 36 -1.59 -3.79 -7.09
N TRP A 37 -2.09 -3.98 -5.86
CA TRP A 37 -2.13 -5.28 -5.21
C TRP A 37 -2.89 -6.31 -6.05
N ASN A 38 -4.12 -5.99 -6.46
CA ASN A 38 -4.98 -6.89 -7.22
C ASN A 38 -4.45 -7.21 -8.63
N SER A 39 -3.61 -6.34 -9.21
CA SER A 39 -2.97 -6.59 -10.50
C SER A 39 -1.78 -7.56 -10.44
N MET A 40 -1.18 -7.76 -9.28
CA MET A 40 0.09 -8.48 -9.11
C MET A 40 -0.06 -9.75 -8.27
N VAL A 41 -0.85 -9.70 -7.19
CA VAL A 41 -0.90 -10.75 -6.16
C VAL A 41 -2.02 -11.73 -6.46
N THR A 42 -1.68 -13.01 -6.51
CA THR A 42 -2.63 -14.11 -6.64
C THR A 42 -2.79 -14.86 -5.31
N LYS A 43 -3.77 -15.76 -5.24
CA LYS A 43 -4.00 -16.61 -4.06
C LYS A 43 -2.88 -17.62 -3.79
N GLN A 44 -1.99 -17.85 -4.76
CA GLN A 44 -0.86 -18.78 -4.62
C GLN A 44 0.43 -18.07 -4.16
N ASP A 45 0.40 -16.75 -4.03
CA ASP A 45 1.55 -15.96 -3.60
C ASP A 45 1.61 -15.80 -2.10
N THR A 46 2.82 -15.60 -1.58
CA THR A 46 3.06 -15.18 -0.20
C THR A 46 3.59 -13.76 -0.21
N VAL A 47 2.90 -12.86 0.48
CA VAL A 47 3.34 -11.46 0.62
C VAL A 47 3.73 -11.21 2.06
N TYR A 48 4.95 -10.75 2.26
CA TYR A 48 5.46 -10.30 3.56
C TYR A 48 5.29 -8.78 3.64
N VAL A 49 4.52 -8.32 4.63
CA VAL A 49 4.36 -6.90 4.95
C VAL A 49 5.26 -6.57 6.14
N LEU A 50 6.26 -5.71 5.94
CA LEU A 50 7.38 -5.50 6.86
C LEU A 50 7.33 -4.15 7.58
N GLY A 51 6.14 -3.72 8.03
CA GLY A 51 5.96 -2.46 8.76
C GLY A 51 4.72 -1.69 8.32
N ASP A 52 4.24 -0.83 9.22
CA ASP A 52 3.22 0.20 9.01
C ASP A 52 2.11 -0.16 8.01
N PHE A 53 1.38 -1.23 8.34
CA PHE A 53 0.26 -1.72 7.54
C PHE A 53 -0.94 -0.75 7.55
N ILE A 54 -1.24 -0.15 8.71
CA ILE A 54 -2.32 0.81 8.96
C ILE A 54 -1.72 2.02 9.68
#